data_AF-A0A6M0H847-F1
#
_entry.id   AF-A0A6M0H847-F1
#
_cell.length_a   1.000
_cell.length_b   1.000
_cell.length_c   1.000
_cell.angle_alpha   90.00
_cell.angle_beta   90.00
_cell.angle_gamma   90.00
#
_symmetry.space_group_name_H-M   'P 1'
#
loop_
_entity.id
_entity.type
_entity.pdbx_description
1 polymer ?
#
loop_
_entity_poly.entity_id
_entity_poly.type
_entity_poly.pdbx_seq_one_letter_code
_entity_poly.pdbx_strand_id
1 'polypeptide(L)'
;MNCNLDKEKISLYINGLLDEKEEIIVKNHISTCEKCKKIYKEELLLEEEFKNICSLDEINLERIKNNVMESIDKNKYTKKKKVFLNKNKMLALSAACLFIVFIALKNINVNSFQDKDLKTKSVEPSNYSIENKNKFFKNIKVKTYDDDIRWFYNKEKTKEFALIEEFQERYVLLIRDYNSNDINKLDLLKNEDSKVMINAQWYNNEDLLVTTGIDKNNMILGKKVIKLNTDNFNEEVIYQADNALIEIEEVKVKENHIDITIKEYLDEKMKNYLEKVETIKF
;
A
#
# COMPACT_ATOMS: atom_id res chain seq x y z
N MET A 1 24.89 -11.10 27.30
CA MET A 1 25.29 -9.77 26.78
C MET A 1 24.04 -8.92 26.69
N ASN A 2 24.10 -7.65 27.12
CA ASN A 2 22.98 -6.72 26.95
C ASN A 2 22.74 -6.50 25.45
N CYS A 3 21.53 -6.79 24.99
CA CYS A 3 21.12 -6.61 23.60
C CYS A 3 20.79 -5.14 23.34
N ASN A 4 21.81 -4.36 22.98
CA ASN A 4 21.66 -2.96 22.57
C ASN A 4 21.79 -2.77 21.05
N LEU A 5 21.82 -3.86 20.28
CA LEU A 5 21.84 -3.79 18.83
C LEU A 5 20.42 -3.57 18.32
N ASP A 6 20.19 -2.42 17.71
CA ASP A 6 18.90 -2.08 17.09
C ASP A 6 18.78 -2.65 15.67
N LYS A 7 17.55 -2.58 15.16
CA LYS A 7 17.19 -3.06 13.83
C LYS A 7 17.92 -2.29 12.72
N GLU A 8 18.13 -0.98 12.93
CA GLU A 8 18.80 -0.10 11.97
C GLU A 8 20.25 -0.52 11.72
N LYS A 9 21.03 -0.84 12.77
CA LYS A 9 22.39 -1.38 12.61
C LYS A 9 22.44 -2.70 11.87
N ILE A 10 21.45 -3.58 12.06
CA ILE A 10 21.35 -4.85 11.32
C ILE A 10 21.08 -4.59 9.84
N SER A 11 20.22 -3.62 9.51
CA SER A 11 19.94 -3.22 8.13
C SER A 11 21.17 -2.60 7.45
N LEU A 12 21.91 -1.73 8.14
CA LEU A 12 23.17 -1.17 7.64
C LEU A 12 24.23 -2.27 7.38
N TYR A 13 24.28 -3.28 8.24
CA TYR A 13 25.14 -4.46 8.06
C TYR A 13 24.76 -5.25 6.80
N ILE A 14 23.48 -5.54 6.59
CA ILE A 14 22.98 -6.27 5.39
C ILE A 14 23.32 -5.53 4.10
N ASN A 15 23.21 -4.20 4.12
CA ASN A 15 23.50 -3.34 2.97
C ASN A 15 24.99 -3.04 2.76
N GLY A 16 25.88 -3.57 3.60
CA GLY A 16 27.33 -3.32 3.49
C GLY A 16 27.73 -1.87 3.72
N LEU A 17 26.96 -1.13 4.55
CA LEU A 17 27.16 0.30 4.82
C LEU A 17 27.89 0.58 6.14
N LEU A 18 28.27 -0.46 6.88
CA LEU A 18 29.06 -0.35 8.11
C LEU A 18 30.55 -0.30 7.80
N ASP A 19 31.32 0.32 8.71
CA ASP A 19 32.78 0.19 8.68
C ASP A 19 33.24 -1.21 9.14
N GLU A 20 34.48 -1.58 8.82
CA GLU A 20 35.04 -2.91 9.07
C GLU A 20 34.99 -3.31 10.57
N LYS A 21 35.15 -2.34 11.49
CA LYS A 21 35.11 -2.62 12.93
C LYS A 21 33.67 -2.87 13.38
N GLU A 22 32.75 -2.04 12.91
CA GLU A 22 31.32 -2.20 13.20
C GLU A 22 30.76 -3.49 12.61
N GLU A 23 31.19 -3.87 11.41
CA GLU A 23 30.79 -5.11 10.75
C GLU A 23 31.15 -6.34 11.61
N ILE A 24 32.38 -6.41 12.13
CA ILE A 24 32.84 -7.49 13.02
C ILE A 24 32.00 -7.53 14.31
N ILE A 25 31.71 -6.38 14.91
CA ILE A 25 30.93 -6.29 16.15
C ILE A 25 29.51 -6.81 15.90
N VAL A 26 28.86 -6.35 14.83
CA VAL A 26 27.49 -6.72 14.47
C VAL A 26 27.41 -8.20 14.12
N LYS A 27 28.34 -8.71 13.31
CA LYS A 27 28.42 -10.13 12.95
C LYS A 27 28.57 -11.04 14.18
N ASN A 28 29.47 -10.70 15.10
CA ASN A 28 29.67 -11.45 16.33
C ASN A 28 28.42 -11.40 17.23
N HIS A 29 27.75 -10.24 17.30
CA HIS A 29 26.50 -10.11 18.06
C HIS A 29 25.37 -10.95 17.48
N ILE A 30 25.15 -10.91 16.15
CA ILE A 30 24.14 -11.72 15.45
C ILE A 30 24.39 -13.21 15.67
N SER A 31 25.65 -13.65 15.69
CA SER A 31 25.99 -15.06 15.90
C SER A 31 25.68 -15.57 17.32
N THR A 32 25.63 -14.68 18.31
CA THR A 32 25.50 -15.02 19.74
C THR A 32 24.17 -14.59 20.36
N CYS A 33 23.39 -13.73 19.70
CA CYS A 33 22.11 -13.23 20.18
C CYS A 33 20.94 -13.74 19.31
N GLU A 34 20.13 -14.65 19.85
CA GLU A 34 18.99 -15.24 19.13
C GLU A 34 17.93 -14.20 18.73
N LYS A 35 17.74 -13.13 19.52
CA LYS A 35 16.84 -12.02 19.17
C LYS A 35 17.31 -11.30 17.89
N CYS A 36 18.58 -10.89 17.85
CA CYS A 36 19.15 -10.20 16.69
C CYS A 36 19.29 -11.11 15.47
N LYS A 37 19.52 -12.41 15.69
CA LYS A 37 19.53 -13.44 14.64
C LYS A 37 18.17 -13.61 13.97
N LYS A 38 17.08 -13.52 14.73
CA LYS A 38 15.71 -13.53 14.19
C LYS A 38 15.48 -12.30 13.31
N ILE A 39 15.79 -11.10 13.82
CA ILE A 39 15.65 -9.83 13.08
C ILE A 39 16.50 -9.86 11.81
N TYR A 40 17.75 -10.33 11.87
CA TYR A 40 18.63 -10.45 10.71
C TYR A 40 18.06 -11.36 9.62
N LYS A 41 17.45 -12.49 9.99
CA LYS A 41 16.80 -13.40 9.02
C LYS A 41 15.56 -12.76 8.38
N GLU A 42 14.76 -12.05 9.18
CA GLU A 42 13.59 -11.32 8.68
C GLU A 42 14.00 -10.24 7.67
N GLU A 43 15.04 -9.47 7.97
CA GLU A 43 15.56 -8.43 7.06
C GLU A 43 16.17 -9.01 5.77
N LEU A 44 16.86 -10.16 5.85
CA LEU A 44 17.38 -10.84 4.65
C LEU A 44 16.27 -11.32 3.71
N LEU A 45 15.17 -11.83 4.26
CA LEU A 45 14.02 -12.26 3.45
C LEU A 45 13.40 -11.08 2.71
N LEU A 46 13.28 -9.92 3.36
CA LEU A 46 12.80 -8.69 2.72
C LEU A 46 13.74 -8.23 1.59
N GLU A 47 15.05 -8.33 1.78
CA GLU A 47 16.04 -7.95 0.76
C GLU A 47 16.02 -8.89 -0.46
N GLU A 48 15.84 -10.20 -0.25
CA GLU A 48 15.63 -11.16 -1.34
C GLU A 48 14.29 -10.92 -2.06
N GLU A 49 13.21 -10.66 -1.32
CA GLU A 49 11.90 -10.32 -1.90
C GLU A 49 11.99 -9.05 -2.75
N PHE A 50 12.68 -8.02 -2.25
CA PHE A 50 12.91 -6.77 -2.99
C PHE A 50 13.72 -7.00 -4.28
N LYS A 51 14.78 -7.81 -4.24
CA LYS A 51 15.57 -8.18 -5.43
C LYS A 51 14.78 -8.98 -6.45
N ASN A 52 13.91 -9.88 -5.97
CA ASN A 52 13.02 -10.66 -6.83
C ASN A 52 11.99 -9.76 -7.51
N ILE A 53 11.39 -8.79 -6.81
CA ILE A 53 10.48 -7.81 -7.40
C ILE A 53 11.21 -6.96 -8.45
N CYS A 54 12.39 -6.44 -8.12
CA CYS A 54 13.20 -5.63 -9.03
C CYS A 54 13.72 -6.39 -10.27
N SER A 55 13.66 -7.72 -10.29
CA SER A 55 14.05 -8.54 -11.44
C SER A 55 12.88 -9.06 -12.28
N LEU A 56 11.64 -8.92 -11.79
CA LEU A 56 10.42 -9.32 -12.51
C LEU A 56 9.92 -8.24 -13.47
N ASP A 57 10.13 -6.98 -13.12
CA ASP A 57 9.94 -5.87 -14.03
C ASP A 57 11.29 -5.52 -14.68
N GLU A 58 11.32 -5.17 -15.96
CA GLU A 58 12.47 -4.50 -16.60
C GLU A 58 12.67 -3.07 -16.02
N ILE A 59 12.63 -2.92 -14.70
CA ILE A 59 13.04 -1.72 -14.00
C ILE A 59 14.55 -1.67 -14.15
N ASN A 60 14.99 -0.97 -15.19
CA ASN A 60 16.39 -0.63 -15.37
C ASN A 60 16.78 0.37 -14.27
N LEU A 61 17.14 -0.16 -13.10
CA LEU A 61 17.57 0.60 -11.92
C LEU A 61 18.74 1.52 -12.25
N GLU A 62 19.60 1.14 -13.20
CA GLU A 62 20.66 1.99 -13.74
C GLU A 62 20.07 3.26 -14.37
N ARG A 63 18.99 3.13 -15.16
CA ARG A 63 18.28 4.26 -15.79
C ARG A 63 17.62 5.16 -14.75
N ILE A 64 16.96 4.58 -13.74
CA ILE A 64 16.34 5.36 -12.67
C ILE A 64 17.39 6.10 -11.86
N LYS A 65 18.47 5.41 -11.47
CA LYS A 65 19.60 6.01 -10.76
C LYS A 65 20.22 7.14 -11.56
N ASN A 66 20.43 6.97 -12.86
CA ASN A 66 20.98 8.02 -13.72
C ASN A 66 20.03 9.21 -13.84
N ASN A 67 18.72 8.97 -14.05
CA ASN A 67 17.72 10.04 -14.09
C ASN A 67 17.67 10.83 -12.78
N VAL A 68 17.72 10.15 -11.64
CA VAL A 68 17.74 10.79 -10.32
C VAL A 68 19.05 11.58 -10.14
N MET A 69 20.20 10.99 -10.47
CA MET A 69 21.52 11.64 -10.36
C MET A 69 21.70 12.84 -11.30
N GLU A 70 21.02 12.85 -12.44
CA GLU A 70 20.94 13.99 -13.36
C GLU A 70 19.97 15.06 -12.88
N SER A 71 18.86 14.65 -12.24
CA SER A 71 17.87 15.58 -11.67
C SER A 71 18.32 16.28 -10.38
N ILE A 72 19.34 15.74 -9.71
CA ILE A 72 19.96 16.37 -8.54
C ILE A 72 20.82 17.54 -9.03
N ASP A 73 20.43 18.76 -8.69
CA ASP A 73 21.26 19.95 -8.91
C ASP A 73 22.52 19.90 -8.03
N LYS A 74 23.60 19.36 -8.60
CA LYS A 74 24.91 19.24 -7.96
C LYS A 74 25.43 20.62 -7.51
N ASN A 75 25.01 21.72 -8.13
CA ASN A 75 25.44 23.07 -7.76
C ASN A 75 24.84 23.55 -6.44
N LYS A 76 23.66 23.03 -6.06
CA LYS A 76 23.02 23.31 -4.76
C LYS A 76 23.83 22.73 -3.59
N TYR A 77 24.53 21.61 -3.82
CA TYR A 77 25.26 20.87 -2.79
C TYR A 77 26.79 21.05 -2.86
N THR A 78 27.34 21.53 -3.98
CA THR A 78 28.71 22.03 -4.00
C THR A 78 28.78 23.37 -3.27
N LYS A 79 29.14 23.34 -1.99
CA LYS A 79 29.69 24.53 -1.30
C LYS A 79 30.98 24.94 -2.03
N LYS A 80 30.86 25.80 -3.04
CA LYS A 80 31.99 26.63 -3.47
C LYS A 80 32.39 27.45 -2.23
N LYS A 81 33.58 27.19 -1.68
CA LYS A 81 34.25 28.14 -0.78
C LYS A 81 34.35 29.46 -1.55
N LYS A 82 33.40 30.37 -1.33
CA LYS A 82 33.50 31.75 -1.80
C LYS A 82 34.59 32.40 -0.96
N VAL A 83 35.79 32.48 -1.53
CA VAL A 83 36.77 33.48 -1.12
C VAL A 83 36.12 34.83 -1.38
N PHE A 84 36.00 35.60 -0.30
CA PHE A 84 35.48 36.96 -0.30
C PHE A 84 36.32 37.83 -1.24
N LEU A 85 35.73 38.34 -2.32
CA LEU A 85 36.23 39.57 -2.93
C LEU A 85 35.07 40.42 -3.48
N ASN A 86 34.80 41.45 -2.69
CA ASN A 86 34.28 42.78 -2.94
C ASN A 86 33.75 43.21 -4.33
N LYS A 87 32.68 44.00 -4.21
CA LYS A 87 32.29 45.22 -4.95
C LYS A 87 31.61 45.08 -6.32
N ASN A 88 30.35 45.49 -6.30
CA ASN A 88 29.64 46.38 -7.24
C ASN A 88 29.94 46.21 -8.74
N LYS A 89 28.92 45.79 -9.50
CA LYS A 89 28.26 46.63 -10.52
C LYS A 89 27.08 45.89 -11.18
N MET A 90 26.07 46.69 -11.47
CA MET A 90 25.06 46.53 -12.53
C MET A 90 23.87 45.56 -12.31
N LEU A 91 22.80 46.18 -11.82
CA LEU A 91 21.45 46.11 -12.40
C LEU A 91 21.47 45.96 -13.93
N ALA A 92 20.67 45.05 -14.48
CA ALA A 92 19.52 45.33 -15.38
C ALA A 92 19.20 44.17 -16.35
N LEU A 93 17.93 44.12 -16.77
CA LEU A 93 17.27 43.25 -17.76
C LEU A 93 16.89 41.84 -17.29
N SER A 94 15.66 41.34 -17.45
CA SER A 94 14.43 41.89 -18.03
C SER A 94 13.30 40.90 -17.76
N ALA A 95 12.16 41.41 -17.29
CA ALA A 95 10.88 40.69 -17.28
C ALA A 95 10.41 40.48 -18.73
N ALA A 96 10.75 39.34 -19.35
CA ALA A 96 10.27 38.95 -20.68
C ALA A 96 10.55 37.47 -21.01
N CYS A 97 10.08 36.51 -20.20
CA CYS A 97 10.02 35.09 -20.61
C CYS A 97 8.72 34.38 -20.16
N LEU A 98 7.73 35.10 -19.62
CA LEU A 98 6.45 34.51 -19.20
C LEU A 98 5.42 34.32 -20.34
N PHE A 99 5.80 34.40 -21.62
CA PHE A 99 4.81 34.39 -22.71
C PHE A 99 5.18 33.67 -24.02
N ILE A 100 6.14 32.73 -24.04
CA ILE A 100 6.53 32.02 -25.29
C ILE A 100 6.31 30.50 -25.28
N VAL A 101 5.97 29.85 -24.16
CA VAL A 101 5.73 28.39 -24.18
C VAL A 101 4.28 28.01 -24.52
N PHE A 102 3.36 28.97 -24.63
CA PHE A 102 1.93 28.71 -24.91
C PHE A 102 1.55 28.53 -26.40
N ILE A 103 2.49 28.49 -27.35
CA ILE A 103 2.16 28.38 -28.80
C ILE A 103 2.90 27.22 -29.52
N ALA A 104 3.51 26.27 -28.82
CA ALA A 104 4.34 25.23 -29.47
C ALA A 104 3.88 23.76 -29.29
N LEU A 105 2.60 23.47 -29.00
CA LEU A 105 2.06 22.10 -29.03
C LEU A 105 0.64 22.00 -29.62
N LYS A 106 0.34 22.76 -30.67
CA LYS A 106 -0.67 22.34 -31.65
C LYS A 106 0.06 21.52 -32.73
N ASN A 107 -0.38 20.28 -32.91
CA ASN A 107 0.08 19.26 -33.86
C ASN A 107 0.94 18.14 -33.26
N ILE A 108 0.32 17.25 -32.49
CA ILE A 108 0.65 15.82 -32.57
C ILE A 108 -0.66 15.05 -32.80
N ASN A 109 -0.61 14.28 -33.87
CA ASN A 109 -1.65 13.47 -34.48
C ASN A 109 -1.95 12.26 -33.59
N VAL A 110 -3.22 12.02 -33.27
CA VAL A 110 -3.66 10.84 -32.51
C VAL A 110 -3.84 9.70 -33.51
N ASN A 111 -2.83 8.84 -33.62
CA ASN A 111 -3.01 7.52 -34.21
C ASN A 111 -3.33 6.54 -33.10
N SER A 112 -4.52 5.97 -33.22
CA SER A 112 -5.03 4.78 -32.54
C SER A 112 -3.97 3.69 -32.45
N PHE A 113 -3.66 3.23 -31.24
CA PHE A 113 -3.03 1.94 -31.04
C PHE A 113 -4.09 0.95 -30.56
N GLN A 114 -4.39 -0.01 -31.43
CA GLN A 114 -5.23 -1.16 -31.16
C GLN A 114 -4.59 -2.06 -30.09
N ASP A 115 -5.46 -2.61 -29.25
CA ASP A 115 -5.17 -3.71 -28.34
C ASP A 115 -4.44 -4.85 -29.05
N LYS A 116 -3.37 -5.33 -28.43
CA LYS A 116 -2.80 -6.65 -28.72
C LYS A 116 -3.05 -7.55 -27.54
N ASP A 117 -4.01 -8.46 -27.74
CA ASP A 117 -4.10 -9.72 -27.01
C ASP A 117 -2.72 -10.39 -26.95
N LEU A 118 -2.23 -10.64 -25.73
CA LEU A 118 -1.09 -11.52 -25.48
C LEU A 118 -1.53 -12.68 -24.60
N LYS A 119 -1.93 -13.76 -25.29
CA LYS A 119 -1.94 -15.12 -24.77
C LYS A 119 -0.51 -15.55 -24.45
N THR A 120 -0.26 -15.98 -23.21
CA THR A 120 0.69 -17.04 -22.81
C THR A 120 0.56 -17.25 -21.30
N LYS A 121 0.72 -18.42 -20.68
CA LYS A 121 0.85 -19.83 -21.05
C LYS A 121 0.58 -20.57 -19.73
N SER A 122 -0.19 -21.65 -19.78
CA SER A 122 -0.47 -22.52 -18.65
C SER A 122 0.80 -23.22 -18.15
N VAL A 123 1.06 -23.12 -16.84
CA VAL A 123 1.89 -24.07 -16.09
C VAL A 123 1.10 -24.47 -14.84
N GLU A 124 0.90 -25.76 -14.65
CA GLU A 124 0.43 -26.42 -13.43
C GLU A 124 1.32 -27.66 -13.21
N PRO A 125 1.40 -28.25 -12.00
CA PRO A 125 1.27 -27.64 -10.68
C PRO A 125 2.38 -28.13 -9.72
N SER A 126 2.71 -27.35 -8.68
CA SER A 126 3.35 -27.90 -7.47
C SER A 126 2.34 -27.86 -6.33
N ASN A 127 2.05 -29.04 -5.78
CA ASN A 127 1.04 -29.28 -4.75
C ASN A 127 1.22 -28.39 -3.51
N TYR A 128 0.42 -27.34 -3.44
CA TYR A 128 -0.12 -26.82 -2.19
C TYR A 128 -1.64 -26.76 -2.37
N SER A 129 -2.36 -27.26 -1.37
CA SER A 129 -3.81 -27.45 -1.34
C SER A 129 -4.59 -26.29 -1.95
N ILE A 130 -5.56 -26.63 -2.79
CA ILE A 130 -6.51 -25.73 -3.47
C ILE A 130 -7.22 -24.86 -2.42
N GLU A 131 -6.64 -23.70 -2.11
CA GLU A 131 -7.37 -22.57 -1.54
C GLU A 131 -8.14 -21.91 -2.68
N ASN A 132 -9.44 -21.70 -2.48
CA ASN A 132 -10.34 -21.04 -3.41
C ASN A 132 -9.70 -19.78 -4.01
N LYS A 133 -9.51 -19.75 -5.34
CA LYS A 133 -8.94 -18.63 -6.11
C LYS A 133 -9.66 -17.28 -5.93
N ASN A 134 -10.79 -17.25 -5.21
CA ASN A 134 -11.62 -16.07 -5.00
C ASN A 134 -11.63 -15.57 -3.55
N LYS A 135 -10.75 -16.07 -2.68
CA LYS A 135 -10.66 -15.58 -1.31
C LYS A 135 -9.82 -14.29 -1.26
N PHE A 136 -10.31 -13.31 -0.52
CA PHE A 136 -9.72 -12.01 -0.23
C PHE A 136 -9.10 -11.98 1.16
N PHE A 137 -9.66 -12.70 2.13
CA PHE A 137 -9.19 -12.65 3.50
C PHE A 137 -8.55 -13.97 3.97
N LYS A 138 -7.42 -13.83 4.64
CA LYS A 138 -6.83 -14.89 5.44
C LYS A 138 -7.37 -14.78 6.86
N ASN A 139 -8.05 -15.81 7.35
CA ASN A 139 -8.48 -15.88 8.75
C ASN A 139 -7.42 -16.58 9.60
N ILE A 140 -7.05 -15.96 10.71
CA ILE A 140 -6.17 -16.48 11.75
C ILE A 140 -6.90 -16.35 13.08
N LYS A 141 -7.08 -17.47 13.80
CA LYS A 141 -7.59 -17.44 15.17
C LYS A 141 -6.51 -16.93 16.13
N VAL A 142 -6.85 -15.92 16.93
CA VAL A 142 -6.01 -15.34 17.98
C VAL A 142 -6.79 -15.30 19.30
N LYS A 143 -6.08 -15.44 20.42
CA LYS A 143 -6.72 -15.56 21.76
C LYS A 143 -6.96 -14.23 22.46
N THR A 144 -6.16 -13.22 22.12
CA THR A 144 -6.18 -11.91 22.76
C THR A 144 -5.60 -10.91 21.78
N TYR A 145 -6.03 -9.66 21.91
CA TYR A 145 -5.48 -8.52 21.20
C TYR A 145 -5.33 -7.39 22.24
N ASP A 146 -4.24 -6.61 22.17
CA ASP A 146 -3.90 -5.59 23.19
C ASP A 146 -5.00 -4.53 23.38
N ASP A 147 -5.00 -3.91 24.56
CA ASP A 147 -6.09 -3.11 25.13
C ASP A 147 -6.32 -1.75 24.44
N ASP A 148 -7.57 -1.26 24.54
CA ASP A 148 -8.20 -0.07 23.90
C ASP A 148 -8.68 -0.21 22.44
N ILE A 149 -9.14 -1.40 22.06
CA ILE A 149 -9.84 -1.60 20.78
C ILE A 149 -11.27 -1.04 20.86
N ARG A 150 -11.64 -0.17 19.92
CA ARG A 150 -13.04 0.24 19.70
C ARG A 150 -13.78 -0.86 18.93
N TRP A 151 -14.65 -1.57 19.64
CA TRP A 151 -15.53 -2.59 19.08
C TRP A 151 -16.87 -2.01 18.60
N PHE A 152 -17.39 -2.58 17.51
CA PHE A 152 -18.69 -2.25 16.93
C PHE A 152 -19.60 -3.48 16.96
N TYR A 153 -20.68 -3.41 17.73
CA TYR A 153 -21.64 -4.49 17.90
C TYR A 153 -22.60 -4.60 16.72
N ASN A 154 -22.98 -5.83 16.37
CA ASN A 154 -24.15 -6.04 15.51
C ASN A 154 -25.43 -5.61 16.24
N LYS A 155 -26.54 -5.53 15.52
CA LYS A 155 -27.82 -5.03 16.06
C LYS A 155 -28.30 -5.83 17.28
N GLU A 156 -28.07 -7.14 17.26
CA GLU A 156 -28.44 -8.05 18.36
C GLU A 156 -27.41 -8.15 19.49
N LYS A 157 -26.24 -7.51 19.35
CA LYS A 157 -25.11 -7.59 20.30
C LYS A 157 -24.65 -9.02 20.57
N THR A 158 -24.71 -9.87 19.56
CA THR A 158 -24.20 -11.26 19.61
C THR A 158 -22.80 -11.36 19.04
N LYS A 159 -22.38 -10.40 18.22
CA LYS A 159 -21.05 -10.32 17.62
C LYS A 159 -20.55 -8.89 17.59
N GLU A 160 -19.25 -8.76 17.51
CA GLU A 160 -18.57 -7.47 17.35
C GLU A 160 -17.39 -7.58 16.41
N PHE A 161 -17.11 -6.48 15.72
CA PHE A 161 -15.90 -6.34 14.91
C PHE A 161 -15.11 -5.12 15.34
N ALA A 162 -13.83 -5.10 14.98
CA ALA A 162 -12.99 -3.93 15.03
C ALA A 162 -12.09 -3.88 13.80
N LEU A 163 -11.94 -2.69 13.22
CA LEU A 163 -10.92 -2.42 12.22
C LEU A 163 -9.77 -1.70 12.91
N ILE A 164 -8.59 -2.29 12.84
CA ILE A 164 -7.42 -1.81 13.57
C ILE A 164 -6.23 -1.71 12.63
N GLU A 165 -5.39 -0.71 12.84
CA GLU A 165 -4.15 -0.55 12.10
C GLU A 165 -3.05 -1.37 12.77
N GLU A 166 -2.48 -2.31 12.03
CA GLU A 166 -1.21 -2.96 12.35
C GLU A 166 -0.06 -2.30 11.58
N PHE A 167 1.17 -2.50 12.07
CA PHE A 167 2.43 -1.98 11.54
C PHE A 167 2.39 -1.49 10.08
N GLN A 168 2.71 -0.20 9.87
CA GLN A 168 2.79 0.43 8.54
C GLN A 168 1.44 0.50 7.80
N GLU A 169 0.41 1.06 8.44
CA GLU A 169 -0.89 1.35 7.80
C GLU A 169 -1.62 0.09 7.26
N ARG A 170 -1.27 -1.09 7.78
CA ARG A 170 -1.92 -2.35 7.44
C ARG A 170 -3.12 -2.58 8.32
N TYR A 171 -4.30 -2.24 7.82
CA TYR A 171 -5.54 -2.51 8.53
C TYR A 171 -5.92 -3.99 8.54
N VAL A 172 -6.27 -4.50 9.72
CA VAL A 172 -6.74 -5.86 9.94
C VAL A 172 -8.13 -5.83 10.57
N LEU A 173 -8.97 -6.80 10.21
CA LEU A 173 -10.33 -6.91 10.71
C LEU A 173 -10.39 -7.98 11.80
N LEU A 174 -10.78 -7.59 13.00
CA LEU A 174 -11.04 -8.49 14.10
C LEU A 174 -12.54 -8.77 14.20
N ILE A 175 -12.92 -10.03 14.38
CA ILE A 175 -14.30 -10.45 14.54
C ILE A 175 -14.35 -11.45 15.70
N ARG A 176 -15.29 -11.25 16.63
CA ARG A 176 -15.55 -12.23 17.69
C ARG A 176 -17.03 -12.29 18.06
N ASP A 177 -17.42 -13.42 18.63
CA ASP A 177 -18.68 -13.54 19.33
C ASP A 177 -18.64 -12.74 20.63
N TYR A 178 -19.79 -12.18 21.00
CA TYR A 178 -19.92 -11.37 22.21
C TYR A 178 -19.57 -12.20 23.45
N ASN A 179 -18.66 -11.69 24.28
CA ASN A 179 -18.06 -12.37 25.44
C ASN A 179 -17.14 -13.57 25.13
N SER A 180 -16.82 -13.84 23.87
CA SER A 180 -15.77 -14.81 23.53
C SER A 180 -14.39 -14.17 23.62
N ASN A 181 -13.41 -14.93 24.11
CA ASN A 181 -12.01 -14.55 24.02
C ASN A 181 -11.38 -14.96 22.67
N ASP A 182 -12.03 -15.86 21.94
CA ASP A 182 -11.52 -16.27 20.62
C ASP A 182 -11.85 -15.18 19.58
N ILE A 183 -10.81 -14.63 18.98
CA ILE A 183 -10.89 -13.58 17.96
C ILE A 183 -10.47 -14.19 16.63
N ASN A 184 -11.28 -13.99 15.60
CA ASN A 184 -10.88 -14.22 14.22
C ASN A 184 -10.24 -12.94 13.69
N LYS A 185 -8.95 -12.99 13.39
CA LYS A 185 -8.21 -11.92 12.74
C LYS A 185 -8.19 -12.18 11.23
N LEU A 186 -8.69 -11.23 10.46
CA LEU A 186 -8.75 -11.28 9.01
C LEU A 186 -7.79 -10.28 8.40
N ASP A 187 -6.81 -10.81 7.68
CA ASP A 187 -5.84 -10.06 6.89
C ASP A 187 -6.20 -10.13 5.42
N LEU A 188 -5.91 -9.08 4.64
CA LEU A 188 -5.97 -9.17 3.20
C LEU A 188 -4.90 -10.15 2.69
N LEU A 189 -5.30 -11.04 1.79
CA LEU A 189 -4.38 -11.95 1.13
C LEU A 189 -3.38 -11.14 0.29
N LYS A 190 -2.09 -11.45 0.49
CA LYS A 190 -0.87 -10.74 0.02
C LYS A 190 -0.72 -10.55 -1.51
N ASN A 191 -1.75 -10.80 -2.31
CA ASN A 191 -1.61 -10.86 -3.75
C ASN A 191 -1.16 -9.53 -4.39
N GLU A 192 -1.23 -8.38 -3.68
CA GLU A 192 -0.56 -7.11 -4.04
C GLU A 192 -0.30 -6.30 -2.76
N ASP A 193 0.93 -5.80 -2.55
CA ASP A 193 1.31 -5.02 -1.36
C ASP A 193 0.62 -3.65 -1.24
N SER A 194 -0.01 -3.17 -2.32
CA SER A 194 -0.76 -1.93 -2.31
C SER A 194 -2.21 -2.09 -1.82
N LYS A 195 -2.69 -3.30 -1.50
CA LYS A 195 -4.09 -3.50 -1.08
C LYS A 195 -4.28 -3.18 0.39
N VAL A 196 -5.31 -2.37 0.69
CA VAL A 196 -5.65 -1.94 2.06
C VAL A 196 -7.13 -2.16 2.36
N MET A 197 -7.43 -2.40 3.64
CA MET A 197 -8.80 -2.34 4.14
C MET A 197 -9.08 -0.92 4.61
N ILE A 198 -10.17 -0.34 4.13
CA ILE A 198 -10.49 1.08 4.37
C ILE A 198 -11.55 1.20 5.46
N ASN A 199 -12.58 0.37 5.38
CA ASN A 199 -13.73 0.46 6.26
C ASN A 199 -14.40 -0.90 6.40
N ALA A 200 -15.09 -1.10 7.52
CA ALA A 200 -15.98 -2.23 7.76
C ALA A 200 -17.23 -1.74 8.51
N GLN A 201 -18.39 -2.32 8.19
CA GLN A 201 -19.64 -2.04 8.90
C GLN A 201 -20.60 -3.22 8.81
N TRP A 202 -21.52 -3.32 9.78
CA TRP A 202 -22.57 -4.33 9.76
C TRP A 202 -23.53 -4.12 8.60
N TYR A 203 -23.70 -5.18 7.79
CA TYR A 203 -24.76 -5.29 6.79
C TYR A 203 -26.05 -5.77 7.45
N ASN A 204 -25.94 -6.85 8.22
CA ASN A 204 -26.99 -7.45 9.04
C ASN A 204 -26.35 -8.05 10.30
N ASN A 205 -26.99 -9.01 10.98
CA ASN A 205 -26.43 -9.63 12.19
C ASN A 205 -25.31 -10.65 11.93
N GLU A 206 -25.17 -11.12 10.69
CA GLU A 206 -24.27 -12.20 10.29
C GLU A 206 -23.18 -11.73 9.33
N ASP A 207 -23.41 -10.67 8.58
CA ASP A 207 -22.55 -10.21 7.49
C ASP A 207 -22.01 -8.79 7.74
N LEU A 208 -20.77 -8.57 7.33
CA LEU A 208 -20.11 -7.27 7.24
C LEU A 208 -20.00 -6.82 5.78
N LEU A 209 -20.09 -5.52 5.53
CA LEU A 209 -19.56 -4.91 4.32
C LEU A 209 -18.16 -4.40 4.61
N VAL A 210 -17.18 -4.87 3.84
CA VAL A 210 -15.78 -4.49 3.95
C VAL A 210 -15.38 -3.75 2.67
N THR A 211 -14.98 -2.49 2.81
CA THR A 211 -14.43 -1.71 1.71
C THR A 211 -12.93 -1.91 1.66
N THR A 212 -12.42 -2.30 0.49
CA THR A 212 -10.99 -2.47 0.22
C THR A 212 -10.56 -1.54 -0.91
N GLY A 213 -9.29 -1.19 -0.91
CA GLY A 213 -8.74 -0.27 -1.88
C GLY A 213 -7.27 -0.51 -2.16
N ILE A 214 -6.68 0.47 -2.83
CA ILE A 214 -5.29 0.49 -3.20
C ILE A 214 -4.67 1.73 -2.56
N ASP A 215 -3.59 1.56 -1.80
CA ASP A 215 -2.69 2.64 -1.41
C ASP A 215 -1.69 2.88 -2.54
N LYS A 216 -1.72 4.09 -3.11
CA LYS A 216 -0.81 4.53 -4.16
C LYS A 216 -0.31 5.93 -3.84
N ASN A 217 1.00 6.05 -3.57
CA ASN A 217 1.66 7.34 -3.30
C ASN A 217 1.00 8.14 -2.15
N ASN A 218 0.67 7.48 -1.04
CA ASN A 218 -0.03 8.05 0.12
C ASN A 218 -1.47 8.51 -0.20
N MET A 219 -2.09 7.92 -1.22
CA MET A 219 -3.50 8.11 -1.55
C MET A 219 -4.18 6.75 -1.54
N ILE A 220 -5.07 6.57 -0.56
CA ILE A 220 -5.89 5.37 -0.45
C ILE A 220 -7.12 5.55 -1.32
N LEU A 221 -7.27 4.68 -2.32
CA LEU A 221 -8.38 4.70 -3.26
C LEU A 221 -9.26 3.47 -3.03
N GLY A 222 -10.52 3.65 -2.61
CA GLY A 222 -11.48 2.55 -2.49
C GLY A 222 -11.80 1.93 -3.86
N LYS A 223 -11.79 0.59 -3.94
CA LYS A 223 -11.96 -0.14 -5.22
C LYS A 223 -12.98 -1.26 -5.17
N LYS A 224 -13.20 -1.88 -4.01
CA LYS A 224 -14.19 -2.97 -3.90
C LYS A 224 -14.96 -2.89 -2.59
N VAL A 225 -16.21 -3.35 -2.65
CA VAL A 225 -17.01 -3.64 -1.46
C VAL A 225 -17.30 -5.15 -1.45
N ILE A 226 -16.92 -5.79 -0.36
CA ILE A 226 -17.04 -7.23 -0.15
C ILE A 226 -18.03 -7.46 0.98
N LYS A 227 -19.07 -8.26 0.74
CA LYS A 227 -19.90 -8.82 1.80
C LYS A 227 -19.21 -10.05 2.37
N LEU A 228 -18.94 -10.04 3.66
CA LEU A 228 -18.23 -11.08 4.39
C LEU A 228 -19.16 -11.67 5.46
N ASN A 229 -19.45 -12.97 5.37
CA ASN A 229 -20.18 -13.67 6.41
C ASN A 229 -19.26 -13.98 7.59
N THR A 230 -19.69 -13.64 8.80
CA THR A 230 -18.86 -13.73 10.01
C THR A 230 -18.79 -15.12 10.63
N ASP A 231 -19.69 -16.04 10.26
CA ASP A 231 -19.70 -17.42 10.78
C ASP A 231 -18.78 -18.34 9.97
N ASN A 232 -18.90 -18.28 8.65
CA ASN A 232 -18.21 -19.19 7.74
C ASN A 232 -17.11 -18.50 6.90
N PHE A 233 -16.97 -17.18 6.98
CA PHE A 233 -16.01 -16.39 6.21
C PHE A 233 -16.18 -16.55 4.70
N ASN A 234 -17.41 -16.79 4.24
CA ASN A 234 -17.77 -16.69 2.84
C ASN A 234 -17.77 -15.22 2.41
N GLU A 235 -17.30 -14.98 1.19
CA GLU A 235 -17.02 -13.65 0.66
C GLU A 235 -17.73 -13.47 -0.68
N GLU A 236 -18.40 -12.34 -0.85
CA GLU A 236 -19.12 -11.98 -2.07
C GLU A 236 -18.79 -10.54 -2.45
N VAL A 237 -18.35 -10.31 -3.69
CA VAL A 237 -18.12 -8.95 -4.20
C VAL A 237 -19.47 -8.36 -4.57
N ILE A 238 -19.90 -7.31 -3.86
CA ILE A 238 -21.16 -6.62 -4.15
C ILE A 238 -20.98 -5.43 -5.08
N TYR A 239 -19.78 -4.84 -5.09
CA TYR A 239 -19.40 -3.76 -5.99
C TYR A 239 -17.90 -3.76 -6.23
N GLN A 240 -17.50 -3.46 -7.46
CA GLN A 240 -16.11 -3.30 -7.86
C GLN A 240 -15.99 -2.15 -8.85
N ALA A 241 -15.09 -1.22 -8.57
CA ALA A 241 -14.69 -0.17 -9.50
C ALA A 241 -14.22 -0.83 -10.82
N ASP A 242 -14.82 -0.40 -11.92
CA ASP A 242 -14.59 -0.95 -13.25
C ASP A 242 -13.23 -0.51 -13.84
N ASN A 243 -12.69 0.62 -13.37
CA ASN A 243 -11.45 1.20 -13.86
C ASN A 243 -10.67 1.99 -12.78
N ALA A 244 -9.48 2.45 -13.14
CA ALA A 244 -8.56 3.12 -12.23
C ALA A 244 -9.04 4.49 -11.75
N LEU A 245 -9.91 5.17 -12.52
CA LEU A 245 -10.44 6.51 -12.26
C LEU A 245 -11.70 6.50 -11.40
N ILE A 246 -12.24 5.33 -11.06
CA ILE A 246 -13.37 5.19 -10.14
C ILE A 246 -12.86 4.89 -8.73
N GLU A 247 -13.26 5.69 -7.77
CA GLU A 247 -12.98 5.50 -6.34
C GLU A 247 -14.29 5.35 -5.56
N ILE A 248 -14.34 4.37 -4.68
CA ILE A 248 -15.39 4.27 -3.66
C ILE A 248 -14.96 5.13 -2.47
N GLU A 249 -15.68 6.22 -2.25
CA GLU A 249 -15.42 7.11 -1.12
C GLU A 249 -16.13 6.61 0.14
N GLU A 250 -17.38 6.19 0.01
CA GLU A 250 -18.21 5.84 1.16
C GLU A 250 -19.20 4.74 0.82
N VAL A 251 -19.49 3.89 1.80
CA VAL A 251 -20.55 2.88 1.74
C VAL A 251 -21.46 3.11 2.94
N LYS A 252 -22.77 3.18 2.72
CA LYS A 252 -23.77 3.34 3.78
C LYS A 252 -24.85 2.27 3.66
N VAL A 253 -25.03 1.49 4.73
CA VAL A 253 -26.14 0.55 4.84
C VAL A 253 -27.39 1.29 5.31
N LYS A 254 -28.50 1.13 4.58
CA LYS A 254 -29.83 1.65 4.90
C LYS A 254 -30.80 0.49 5.12
N GLU A 255 -32.03 0.79 5.56
CA GLU A 255 -33.00 -0.25 5.90
C GLU A 255 -33.35 -1.20 4.74
N ASN A 256 -33.31 -0.71 3.48
CA ASN A 256 -33.75 -1.47 2.30
C ASN A 256 -32.76 -1.43 1.12
N HIS A 257 -31.59 -0.81 1.29
CA HIS A 257 -30.59 -0.67 0.24
C HIS A 257 -29.21 -0.31 0.81
N ILE A 258 -28.19 -0.38 -0.04
CA ILE A 258 -26.83 0.13 0.18
C ILE A 258 -26.64 1.32 -0.74
N ASP A 259 -26.18 2.44 -0.21
CA ASP A 259 -25.67 3.54 -1.01
C ASP A 259 -24.14 3.48 -1.05
N ILE A 260 -23.58 3.54 -2.25
CA ILE A 260 -22.13 3.60 -2.50
C ILE A 260 -21.84 4.95 -3.15
N THR A 261 -21.18 5.84 -2.40
CA THR A 261 -20.70 7.13 -2.93
C THR A 261 -19.40 6.90 -3.68
N ILE A 262 -19.36 7.35 -4.93
CA ILE A 262 -18.29 7.11 -5.88
C ILE A 262 -17.77 8.45 -6.39
N LYS A 263 -16.45 8.59 -6.48
CA LYS A 263 -15.77 9.63 -7.25
C LYS A 263 -15.30 9.06 -8.57
N GLU A 264 -15.75 9.68 -9.65
CA GLU A 264 -15.25 9.41 -11.01
C GLU A 264 -14.32 10.54 -11.42
N TYR A 265 -13.02 10.25 -11.40
CA TYR A 265 -11.98 11.20 -11.76
C TYR A 265 -11.96 11.47 -13.27
N LEU A 266 -11.83 12.75 -13.64
CA LEU A 266 -11.85 13.19 -15.03
C LEU A 266 -10.50 12.95 -15.74
N ASP A 267 -9.43 12.74 -14.98
CA ASP A 267 -8.08 12.50 -15.50
C ASP A 267 -7.22 11.69 -14.49
N GLU A 268 -6.09 11.19 -14.98
CA GLU A 268 -5.11 10.44 -14.16
C GLU A 268 -4.42 11.30 -13.09
N LYS A 269 -4.54 12.63 -13.15
CA LYS A 269 -4.02 13.51 -12.10
C LYS A 269 -4.94 13.53 -10.88
N MET A 270 -6.15 12.97 -11.01
CA MET A 270 -7.13 12.79 -9.93
C MET A 270 -7.44 14.09 -9.17
N LYS A 271 -7.45 15.23 -9.87
CA LYS A 271 -7.71 16.55 -9.26
C LYS A 271 -9.17 16.97 -9.33
N ASN A 272 -9.86 16.58 -10.39
CA ASN A 272 -11.27 16.91 -10.62
C ASN A 272 -12.05 15.60 -10.75
N TYR A 273 -13.23 15.55 -10.14
CA TYR A 273 -14.08 14.37 -10.16
C TYR A 273 -15.56 14.75 -10.23
N LEU A 274 -16.38 13.81 -10.70
CA LEU A 274 -17.82 13.82 -10.53
C LEU A 274 -18.18 12.87 -9.39
N GLU A 275 -19.02 13.34 -8.47
CA GLU A 275 -19.56 12.50 -7.42
C GLU A 275 -20.86 11.85 -7.90
N LYS A 276 -21.00 10.54 -7.66
CA LYS A 276 -22.17 9.74 -7.99
C LYS A 276 -22.53 8.87 -6.79
N VAL A 277 -23.81 8.51 -6.67
CA VAL A 277 -24.28 7.53 -5.69
C VAL A 277 -24.90 6.38 -6.45
N GLU A 278 -24.36 5.17 -6.24
CA GLU A 278 -24.97 3.94 -6.70
C GLU A 278 -25.76 3.28 -5.57
N THR A 279 -27.01 2.94 -5.86
CA THR A 279 -27.91 2.31 -4.88
C THR A 279 -28.13 0.85 -5.26
N ILE A 280 -27.72 -0.05 -4.38
CA ILE A 280 -27.96 -1.50 -4.49
C ILE A 280 -29.13 -1.87 -3.58
N LYS A 281 -30.23 -2.32 -4.16
CA LYS A 281 -31.42 -2.78 -3.41
C LYS A 281 -31.22 -4.21 -2.91
N PHE A 282 -31.84 -4.51 -1.76
CA PHE A 282 -31.87 -5.86 -1.19
C PHE A 282 -32.78 -6.81 -1.97
#